data_AF-A0A918SUS5-F1
#
_entry.id   AF-A0A918SUS5-F1
#
_cell.length_a   1.000
_cell.length_b   1.000
_cell.length_c   1.000
_cell.angle_alpha   90.00
_cell.angle_beta   90.00
_cell.angle_gamma   90.00
#
_symmetry.space_group_name_H-M   'P 1'
#
loop_
_entity.id
_entity.type
_entity.pdbx_description
1 polymer ?
#
loop_
_entity_poly.entity_id
_entity_poly.type
_entity_poly.pdbx_seq_one_letter_code
_entity_poly.pdbx_strand_id
1 'polypeptide(L)'
;MDLVERLDRLLPQTQCGQCGFAGCRPYADAMARSEVGVERCPPGGDAGALALARVLDVEPRPYDRSRGAHAPPQVALIVEADCIGCTKCIQACPVGAIIGGSKHMHTVIEPLCTGCELCVPACPVDCIVLVDPESGRPD
;
A
#
# COMPACT_ATOMS: atom_id res chain seq x y z
N MET A 1 14.56 14.15 10.62
CA MET A 1 13.63 13.05 10.38
C MET A 1 13.51 12.28 11.68
N ASP A 2 12.32 12.24 12.28
CA ASP A 2 12.12 11.54 13.56
C ASP A 2 12.06 10.00 13.36
N LEU A 3 12.05 9.25 14.46
CA LEU A 3 12.03 7.78 14.41
C LEU A 3 10.75 7.24 13.75
N VAL A 4 9.60 7.83 14.06
CA VAL A 4 8.30 7.41 13.53
C VAL A 4 8.30 7.55 12.01
N GLU A 5 8.75 8.69 11.51
CA GLU A 5 8.83 8.96 10.08
C GLU A 5 9.75 7.96 9.38
N ARG A 6 10.88 7.58 10.00
CA ARG A 6 11.82 6.59 9.44
C ARG A 6 11.16 5.22 9.32
N LEU A 7 10.40 4.80 10.33
CA LEU A 7 9.67 3.54 10.33
C LEU A 7 8.53 3.55 9.32
N ASP A 8 7.76 4.64 9.27
CA ASP A 8 6.64 4.80 8.36
C ASP A 8 7.07 4.66 6.89
N ARG A 9 8.20 5.28 6.49
CA ARG A 9 8.75 5.13 5.13
C ARG A 9 9.21 3.73 4.76
N LEU A 10 9.47 2.85 5.74
CA LEU A 10 9.80 1.44 5.48
C LEU A 10 8.56 0.57 5.33
N LEU A 11 7.39 1.03 5.77
CA LEU A 11 6.16 0.29 5.62
C LEU A 11 5.64 0.39 4.18
N PRO A 12 4.89 -0.62 3.69
CA PRO A 12 4.42 -0.67 2.30
C PRO A 12 3.40 0.41 1.90
N GLN A 13 2.88 1.19 2.85
CA GLN A 13 1.87 2.24 2.60
C GLN A 13 0.58 1.74 1.93
N THR A 14 0.23 0.46 2.12
CA THR A 14 -1.01 -0.16 1.62
C THR A 14 -2.22 0.20 2.46
N GLN A 15 -2.04 0.72 3.69
CA GLN A 15 -3.13 1.06 4.61
C GLN A 15 -4.11 -0.10 4.91
N CYS A 16 -3.69 -1.35 4.77
CA CYS A 16 -4.59 -2.52 4.78
C CYS A 16 -5.11 -2.95 6.16
N GLY A 17 -4.50 -2.47 7.24
CA GLY A 17 -4.91 -2.76 8.61
C GLY A 17 -4.64 -4.18 9.14
N GLN A 18 -3.97 -5.06 8.37
CA GLN A 18 -3.63 -6.43 8.81
C GLN A 18 -2.74 -6.48 10.06
N CYS A 19 -1.97 -5.40 10.30
CA CYS A 19 -1.21 -5.22 11.53
C CYS A 19 -2.05 -4.89 12.75
N GLY A 20 -3.37 -4.65 12.61
CA GLY A 20 -4.28 -4.25 13.69
C GLY A 20 -4.32 -2.74 13.96
N PHE A 21 -3.79 -1.91 13.05
CA PHE A 21 -3.80 -0.46 13.12
C PHE A 21 -4.55 0.14 11.92
N ALA A 22 -5.05 1.37 12.05
CA ALA A 22 -5.80 2.04 10.99
C ALA A 22 -4.96 2.41 9.73
N GLY A 23 -3.62 2.26 9.78
CA GLY A 23 -2.72 2.55 8.68
C GLY A 23 -1.26 2.34 9.08
N CYS A 24 -0.34 2.63 8.14
CA CYS A 24 1.10 2.47 8.38
C CYS A 24 1.63 3.39 9.48
N ARG A 25 1.26 4.67 9.46
CA ARG A 25 1.74 5.66 10.44
C ARG A 25 1.41 5.30 11.91
N PRO A 26 0.16 4.94 12.29
CA PRO A 26 -0.12 4.50 13.66
C PRO A 26 0.67 3.24 14.09
N TYR A 27 0.97 2.33 13.15
CA TYR A 27 1.82 1.18 13.45
C TYR A 27 3.28 1.61 13.70
N ALA A 28 3.80 2.55 12.91
CA ALA A 28 5.11 3.15 13.13
C ALA A 28 5.21 3.88 14.48
N ASP A 29 4.17 4.62 14.87
CA ASP A 29 4.10 5.28 16.19
C ASP A 29 4.15 4.27 17.34
N ALA A 30 3.38 3.18 17.26
CA ALA A 30 3.37 2.14 18.29
C ALA A 30 4.71 1.39 18.38
N MET A 31 5.38 1.14 17.24
CA MET A 31 6.74 0.58 17.22
C MET A 31 7.75 1.53 17.87
N ALA A 32 7.71 2.83 17.56
CA ALA A 32 8.60 3.82 18.16
C ALA A 32 8.42 3.94 19.68
N ARG A 33 7.23 3.63 20.20
CA ARG A 33 6.91 3.56 21.63
C ARG A 33 7.23 2.21 22.27
N SER A 34 7.75 1.25 21.52
CA SER A 34 8.00 -0.13 21.97
C SER A 34 6.76 -0.86 22.49
N GLU A 35 5.57 -0.47 22.03
CA GLU A 35 4.29 -1.10 22.41
C GLU A 35 4.01 -2.38 21.61
N VAL A 36 4.61 -2.49 20.42
CA VAL A 36 4.42 -3.59 19.47
C VAL A 36 5.72 -3.92 18.74
N GLY A 37 5.84 -5.14 18.25
CA GLY A 37 6.99 -5.60 17.48
C GLY A 37 6.91 -5.31 15.98
N VAL A 38 8.00 -5.61 15.27
CA VAL A 38 8.21 -5.39 13.84
C VAL A 38 7.53 -6.44 12.95
N GLU A 39 7.10 -7.55 13.54
CA GLU A 39 6.60 -8.73 12.83
C GLU A 39 5.15 -8.59 12.31
N ARG A 40 4.44 -7.52 12.64
CA ARG A 40 2.98 -7.48 12.47
C ARG A 40 2.50 -7.08 11.08
N CYS A 41 3.39 -6.79 10.11
CA CYS A 41 3.01 -6.31 8.78
C CYS A 41 3.20 -7.40 7.69
N PRO A 42 2.16 -8.19 7.35
CA PRO A 42 2.26 -9.18 6.28
C PRO A 42 2.67 -8.60 4.92
N PRO A 43 2.17 -7.42 4.47
CA PRO A 43 2.61 -6.86 3.20
C PRO A 43 4.10 -6.50 3.19
N GLY A 44 4.68 -6.17 4.35
CA GLY A 44 6.12 -5.92 4.48
C GLY A 44 6.96 -7.21 4.44
N GLY A 45 6.36 -8.36 4.79
CA GLY A 45 7.03 -9.65 4.80
C GLY A 45 8.26 -9.70 5.73
N ASP A 46 9.06 -10.76 5.58
CA ASP A 46 10.27 -10.95 6.39
C ASP A 46 11.32 -9.85 6.10
N ALA A 47 11.39 -9.36 4.85
CA ALA A 47 12.29 -8.28 4.46
C ALA A 47 11.94 -6.95 5.16
N GLY A 48 10.66 -6.59 5.23
CA GLY A 48 10.19 -5.40 5.93
C GLY A 48 10.41 -5.50 7.44
N ALA A 49 10.09 -6.65 8.06
CA ALA A 49 10.34 -6.88 9.47
C ALA A 49 11.84 -6.73 9.83
N LEU A 50 12.74 -7.26 8.98
CA LEU A 50 14.18 -7.10 9.12
C LEU A 50 14.63 -5.64 8.99
N ALA A 51 14.09 -4.89 8.01
CA ALA A 51 14.43 -3.48 7.82
C ALA A 51 14.00 -2.62 9.02
N LEU A 52 12.80 -2.87 9.55
CA LEU A 52 12.29 -2.20 10.74
C LEU A 52 13.14 -2.52 11.97
N ALA A 53 13.52 -3.79 12.17
CA ALA A 53 14.37 -4.22 13.28
C ALA A 53 15.72 -3.48 13.30
N ARG A 54 16.34 -3.30 12.12
CA ARG A 54 17.59 -2.53 11.98
C ARG A 54 17.43 -1.06 12.35
N VAL A 55 16.27 -0.44 12.07
CA VAL A 55 16.02 0.96 12.43
C VAL A 55 15.80 1.13 13.93
N LEU A 56 15.15 0.14 14.57
CA LEU A 56 14.86 0.13 16.00
C LEU A 56 16.02 -0.38 16.87
N ASP A 57 17.06 -0.97 16.26
CA ASP A 57 18.16 -1.65 16.95
C ASP A 57 17.68 -2.78 17.88
N VAL A 58 16.82 -3.65 17.34
CA VAL A 58 16.26 -4.81 18.05
C VAL A 58 16.53 -6.12 17.31
N GLU A 59 16.43 -7.25 18.02
CA GLU A 59 16.57 -8.57 17.43
C GLU A 59 15.52 -8.80 16.32
N PRO A 60 15.94 -9.15 15.08
CA PRO A 60 15.02 -9.38 13.98
C PRO A 60 14.11 -10.59 14.25
N ARG A 61 12.84 -10.47 13.85
CA ARG A 61 11.87 -11.56 13.91
C ARG A 61 11.20 -11.73 12.54
N PRO A 62 10.92 -12.97 12.11
CA PRO A 62 10.07 -13.21 10.95
C PRO A 62 8.69 -12.56 11.12
N TYR A 63 8.03 -12.19 10.03
CA TYR A 63 6.67 -11.66 10.12
C TYR A 63 5.68 -12.72 10.62
N ASP A 64 4.66 -12.24 11.32
CA ASP A 64 3.57 -13.04 11.88
C ASP A 64 2.61 -13.49 10.78
N ARG A 65 2.83 -14.71 10.30
CA ARG A 65 2.03 -15.37 9.25
C ARG A 65 0.57 -15.61 9.66
N SER A 66 0.23 -15.50 10.96
CA SER A 66 -1.17 -15.60 11.41
C SER A 66 -2.01 -14.38 11.02
N ARG A 67 -1.38 -13.26 10.64
CA ARG A 67 -2.03 -12.00 10.27
C ARG A 67 -2.38 -11.87 8.79
N GLY A 68 -1.91 -12.81 7.98
CA GLY A 68 -2.07 -12.79 6.53
C GLY A 68 -0.84 -13.33 5.82
N ALA A 69 -1.03 -13.70 4.55
CA ALA A 69 0.08 -14.06 3.68
C ALA A 69 0.78 -12.79 3.16
N HIS A 70 2.10 -12.87 3.03
CA HIS A 70 2.84 -11.88 2.26
C HIS A 70 2.52 -12.05 0.76
N ALA A 71 2.20 -10.94 0.10
CA ALA A 71 2.05 -10.86 -1.35
C ALA A 71 3.02 -9.81 -1.91
N PRO A 72 3.56 -10.01 -3.14
CA PRO A 72 4.37 -9.01 -3.80
C PRO A 72 3.63 -7.67 -3.95
N PRO A 73 4.35 -6.53 -4.04
CA PRO A 73 3.73 -5.25 -4.34
C PRO A 73 2.96 -5.30 -5.66
N GLN A 74 1.74 -4.76 -5.65
CA GLN A 74 0.89 -4.65 -6.84
C GLN A 74 0.54 -3.19 -7.11
N VAL A 75 0.19 -2.87 -8.34
CA VAL A 75 -0.32 -1.55 -8.75
C VAL A 75 -1.72 -1.68 -9.32
N ALA A 76 -2.52 -0.63 -9.13
CA ALA A 76 -3.83 -0.55 -9.76
C ALA A 76 -3.67 -0.25 -11.26
N LEU A 77 -4.45 -0.93 -12.08
CA LEU A 77 -4.61 -0.67 -13.50
C LEU A 77 -6.08 -0.38 -13.79
N ILE A 78 -6.35 0.72 -14.51
CA ILE A 78 -7.70 1.08 -14.95
C ILE A 78 -7.88 0.55 -16.37
N VAL A 79 -8.91 -0.28 -16.57
CA VAL A 79 -9.29 -0.79 -17.89
C VAL A 79 -9.96 0.36 -18.66
N GLU A 80 -9.22 0.90 -19.62
CA GLU A 80 -9.60 2.08 -20.41
C GLU A 80 -10.99 1.94 -21.04
N ALA A 81 -11.26 0.78 -21.66
CA ALA A 81 -12.49 0.52 -22.39
C ALA A 81 -13.77 0.66 -21.55
N ASP A 82 -13.66 0.44 -20.24
CA ASP A 82 -14.80 0.41 -19.32
C ASP A 82 -14.88 1.68 -18.45
N CYS A 83 -13.86 2.54 -18.49
CA CYS A 83 -13.80 3.72 -17.64
C CYS A 83 -14.81 4.80 -18.08
N ILE A 84 -15.77 5.13 -17.20
CA ILE A 84 -16.78 6.16 -17.47
C ILE A 84 -16.41 7.57 -16.98
N GLY A 85 -15.20 7.77 -16.45
CA GLY A 85 -14.74 9.09 -15.97
C GLY A 85 -15.53 9.67 -14.79
N CYS A 86 -15.97 8.82 -13.84
CA CYS A 86 -16.81 9.22 -12.69
C CYS A 86 -16.07 9.89 -11.51
N THR A 87 -14.75 10.00 -11.60
CA THR A 87 -13.79 10.55 -10.61
C THR A 87 -13.76 9.93 -9.20
N LYS A 88 -14.61 8.94 -8.86
CA LYS A 88 -14.62 8.30 -7.53
C LYS A 88 -13.29 7.65 -7.14
N CYS A 89 -12.60 7.02 -8.10
CA CYS A 89 -11.28 6.42 -7.86
C CYS A 89 -10.22 7.48 -7.47
N ILE A 90 -10.29 8.68 -8.06
CA ILE A 90 -9.39 9.80 -7.71
C ILE A 90 -9.61 10.22 -6.26
N GLN A 91 -10.87 10.34 -5.85
CA GLN A 91 -11.24 10.71 -4.48
C GLN A 91 -10.82 9.65 -3.44
N ALA A 92 -10.85 8.37 -3.84
CA ALA A 92 -10.46 7.25 -2.98
C ALA A 92 -8.94 7.06 -2.87
N CYS A 93 -8.14 7.61 -3.79
CA CYS A 93 -6.70 7.39 -3.81
C CYS A 93 -5.98 8.27 -2.77
N PRO A 94 -5.43 7.69 -1.68
CA PRO A 94 -4.85 8.46 -0.59
C PRO A 94 -3.52 9.13 -0.95
N VAL A 95 -2.86 8.64 -2.01
CA VAL A 95 -1.54 9.08 -2.47
C VAL A 95 -1.59 9.88 -3.77
N GLY A 96 -2.80 10.14 -4.31
CA GLY A 96 -2.96 10.92 -5.54
C GLY A 96 -2.36 10.26 -6.79
N ALA A 97 -2.24 8.94 -6.82
CA ALA A 97 -1.67 8.19 -7.93
C ALA A 97 -2.57 8.12 -9.17
N ILE A 98 -3.82 8.59 -9.12
CA ILE A 98 -4.77 8.48 -10.24
C ILE A 98 -5.01 9.87 -10.84
N ILE A 99 -4.79 10.01 -12.15
CA ILE A 99 -5.00 11.25 -12.89
C ILE A 99 -6.10 11.09 -13.94
N GLY A 100 -6.75 12.20 -14.26
CA GLY A 100 -7.77 12.30 -15.30
C GLY A 100 -8.81 13.36 -14.95
N GLY A 101 -9.97 13.33 -15.60
CA GLY A 101 -11.01 14.34 -15.41
C GLY A 101 -12.41 13.77 -15.55
N SER A 102 -13.41 14.55 -15.16
CA SER A 102 -14.81 14.15 -15.34
C SER A 102 -15.09 13.82 -16.81
N LYS A 103 -15.72 12.66 -17.05
CA LYS A 103 -16.03 12.12 -18.39
C LYS A 103 -14.81 11.87 -19.27
N HIS A 104 -13.61 11.84 -18.69
CA HIS A 104 -12.37 11.44 -19.36
C HIS A 104 -11.85 10.16 -18.72
N MET A 105 -11.10 9.39 -19.48
CA MET A 105 -10.39 8.23 -18.94
C MET A 105 -9.45 8.68 -17.81
N HIS A 106 -9.39 7.87 -16.76
CA HIS A 106 -8.36 8.01 -15.73
C HIS A 106 -7.24 7.00 -15.95
N THR A 107 -6.02 7.35 -15.54
CA THR A 107 -4.87 6.44 -15.54
C THR A 107 -4.13 6.49 -14.21
N VAL A 108 -3.37 5.44 -13.92
CA VAL A 108 -2.57 5.30 -12.70
C VAL A 108 -1.12 5.64 -13.00
N ILE A 109 -0.55 6.52 -12.19
CA ILE A 109 0.88 6.79 -12.14
C ILE A 109 1.50 5.69 -11.26
N GLU A 110 1.93 4.60 -11.89
CA GLU A 110 2.44 3.40 -11.20
C GLU A 110 3.49 3.72 -10.10
N PRO A 111 4.49 4.61 -10.31
CA PRO A 111 5.47 4.93 -9.28
C PRO A 111 4.90 5.56 -8.00
N LEU A 112 3.68 6.07 -8.04
CA LEU A 112 2.99 6.66 -6.88
C LEU A 112 1.97 5.70 -6.26
N CYS A 113 1.61 4.62 -6.95
CA CYS A 113 0.61 3.67 -6.48
C CYS A 113 1.21 2.76 -5.40
N THR A 114 0.54 2.66 -4.25
CA THR A 114 0.97 1.79 -3.14
C THR A 114 0.26 0.43 -3.13
N GLY A 115 -0.63 0.17 -4.09
CA GLY A 115 -1.43 -1.06 -4.09
C GLY A 115 -2.40 -1.15 -2.91
N CYS A 116 -2.89 -0.03 -2.37
CA CYS A 116 -3.83 -0.01 -1.22
C CYS A 116 -5.25 -0.50 -1.54
N GLU A 117 -5.56 -0.73 -2.82
CA GLU A 117 -6.84 -1.25 -3.33
C GLU A 117 -8.09 -0.38 -3.05
N LEU A 118 -7.97 0.76 -2.37
CA LEU A 118 -9.11 1.62 -2.01
C LEU A 118 -9.90 2.13 -3.24
N CYS A 119 -9.25 2.24 -4.40
CA CYS A 119 -9.90 2.63 -5.65
C CYS A 119 -10.81 1.55 -6.24
N VAL A 120 -10.53 0.26 -5.98
CA VAL A 120 -11.27 -0.87 -6.56
C VAL A 120 -12.75 -0.82 -6.18
N PRO A 121 -13.14 -0.84 -4.88
CA PRO A 121 -14.55 -0.78 -4.50
C PRO A 121 -15.18 0.60 -4.77
N ALA A 122 -14.38 1.64 -5.03
CA ALA A 122 -14.88 2.97 -5.36
C ALA A 122 -15.34 3.08 -6.82
N CYS A 123 -14.85 2.19 -7.71
CA CYS A 123 -15.21 2.21 -9.12
C CYS A 123 -16.62 1.63 -9.33
N PRO A 124 -17.60 2.41 -9.81
CA PRO A 124 -18.98 1.94 -9.94
C PRO A 124 -19.22 1.02 -11.13
N VAL A 125 -18.20 0.79 -11.96
CA VAL A 125 -18.22 -0.06 -13.15
C VAL A 125 -17.14 -1.15 -13.07
N ASP A 126 -16.55 -1.34 -11.90
CA ASP A 126 -15.58 -2.41 -11.61
C ASP A 126 -14.40 -2.53 -12.60
N CYS A 127 -14.00 -1.41 -13.22
CA CYS A 127 -12.95 -1.40 -14.24
C CYS A 127 -11.51 -1.28 -13.70
N ILE A 128 -11.26 -1.62 -12.42
CA ILE A 128 -9.93 -1.48 -11.80
C ILE A 128 -9.46 -2.84 -11.32
N VAL A 129 -8.26 -3.24 -11.77
CA VAL A 129 -7.62 -4.51 -11.39
C VAL A 129 -6.26 -4.24 -10.74
N LEU A 130 -5.76 -5.20 -9.97
CA LEU A 130 -4.42 -5.17 -9.40
C LEU A 130 -3.52 -6.05 -10.26
N VAL A 131 -2.38 -5.50 -10.65
CA VAL A 131 -1.40 -6.17 -11.52
C VAL A 131 -0.01 -6.06 -10.92
N ASP A 132 0.88 -6.95 -11.35
CA ASP A 132 2.29 -6.85 -11.01
C ASP A 132 2.89 -5.62 -11.73
N PRO A 133 3.72 -4.79 -11.07
CA PRO A 133 4.28 -3.57 -11.66
C PRO A 133 5.08 -3.80 -12.94
N GLU A 134 5.58 -5.02 -13.15
CA GLU A 134 6.35 -5.41 -14.33
C GLU A 134 5.47 -5.86 -15.50
N SER A 135 4.22 -6.25 -15.25
CA SER A 135 3.28 -6.76 -16.27
C SER A 135 2.62 -5.68 -17.12
N GLY A 136 2.79 -4.40 -16.76
CA GLY A 136 2.22 -3.24 -17.46
C GLY A 136 3.16 -2.51 -18.42
N ARG A 137 4.43 -2.90 -18.53
CA ARG A 137 5.39 -2.27 -19.47
C ARG A 137 5.23 -2.88 -20.86
N PRO A 138 4.84 -2.10 -21.89
CA PRO A 138 5.10 -2.51 -23.27
C PRO A 138 6.62 -2.54 -23.48
N ASP A 139 7.12 -3.59 -24.14
CA ASP A 139 8.50 -3.73 -24.60
C ASP A 139 8.96 -2.54 -25.48
#